data_AF-A0A4Q9HHQ5-F1
#
_entry.id   AF-A0A4Q9HHQ5-F1
#
_cell.length_a   1.000
_cell.length_b   1.000
_cell.length_c   1.000
_cell.angle_alpha   90.00
_cell.angle_beta   90.00
_cell.angle_gamma   90.00
#
_symmetry.space_group_name_H-M   'P 1'
#
loop_
_entity.id
_entity.type
_entity.pdbx_description
1 polymer ?
#
loop_
_entity_poly.entity_id
_entity_poly.type
_entity_poly.pdbx_seq_one_letter_code
_entity_poly.pdbx_strand_id
1 'polypeptide(L)'
;MYSPKKYADMSLQERIEACYQHSVVQYYGNEGMTNASLRQRFGMHDKQASQISRLIREAIDAGRIKSKDPDNESRKFTIYWPYWAM
;
A
#
# COMPACT_ATOMS: atom_id res chain seq x y z
N MET A 1 18.87 -15.59 -0.04
CA MET A 1 17.54 -15.80 0.57
C MET A 1 17.13 -14.50 1.23
N TYR A 2 16.05 -13.85 0.77
CA TYR A 2 15.54 -12.63 1.40
C TYR A 2 14.75 -13.03 2.65
N SER A 3 15.38 -12.94 3.82
CA SER A 3 14.66 -13.05 5.09
C SER A 3 13.58 -11.95 5.16
N PRO A 4 12.38 -12.24 5.69
CA PRO A 4 11.38 -11.22 5.94
C PRO A 4 11.96 -10.19 6.90
N LYS A 5 12.32 -9.02 6.38
CA LYS A 5 12.69 -7.85 7.20
C LYS A 5 11.43 -7.38 7.91
N LYS A 6 11.56 -6.95 9.17
CA LYS A 6 10.44 -6.28 9.84
C LYS A 6 10.26 -4.91 9.22
N TYR A 7 9.05 -4.35 9.30
CA TYR A 7 8.77 -3.01 8.81
C TYR A 7 9.78 -1.97 9.33
N ALA A 8 10.17 -2.08 10.60
CA ALA A 8 11.15 -1.20 11.24
C ALA A 8 12.55 -1.27 10.62
N ASP A 9 12.94 -2.42 10.08
CA ASP A 9 14.27 -2.66 9.49
C ASP A 9 14.33 -2.33 7.99
N MET A 10 13.18 -2.03 7.37
CA MET A 10 13.10 -1.60 5.98
C MET A 10 13.33 -0.10 5.85
N SER A 11 14.12 0.30 4.85
CA SER A 11 14.19 1.68 4.38
C SER A 11 12.86 2.15 3.80
N LEU A 12 12.69 3.47 3.67
CA LEU A 12 11.48 4.04 3.06
C LEU A 12 11.26 3.53 1.63
N GLN A 13 12.33 3.45 0.82
CA GLN A 13 12.24 2.92 -0.54
C GLN A 13 11.80 1.44 -0.55
N GLU A 14 12.36 0.59 0.31
CA GLU A 14 11.94 -0.81 0.41
C GLU A 14 10.45 -0.94 0.78
N ARG A 15 9.96 -0.06 1.66
CA ARG A 15 8.54 -0.03 2.03
C ARG A 15 7.65 0.41 0.87
N ILE A 16 8.07 1.40 0.09
CA ILE A 16 7.36 1.87 -1.10
C ILE A 16 7.32 0.76 -2.15
N GLU A 17 8.43 0.08 -2.41
CA GLU A 17 8.48 -1.06 -3.33
C GLU A 17 7.61 -2.22 -2.85
N ALA A 18 7.63 -2.55 -1.56
CA ALA A 18 6.77 -3.59 -1.00
C ALA A 18 5.28 -3.22 -1.12
N CYS A 19 4.93 -1.94 -0.97
CA CYS A 19 3.59 -1.41 -1.18
C CYS A 19 3.16 -1.53 -2.65
N TYR A 20 4.03 -1.13 -3.58
CA TYR A 20 3.81 -1.29 -5.01
C TYR A 20 3.58 -2.76 -5.38
N GLN A 21 4.47 -3.66 -4.97
CA GLN A 21 4.33 -5.09 -5.22
C GLN A 21 3.01 -5.64 -4.66
N HIS A 22 2.59 -5.18 -3.48
CA HIS A 22 1.30 -5.58 -2.93
C HIS A 22 0.13 -5.11 -3.80
N SER A 23 0.17 -3.87 -4.30
CA SER A 23 -0.86 -3.34 -5.18
C SER A 23 -0.99 -4.14 -6.48
N VAL A 24 0.13 -4.60 -7.03
CA VAL A 24 0.15 -5.43 -8.24
C VAL A 24 -0.50 -6.79 -7.96
N VAL A 25 -0.13 -7.44 -6.86
CA VAL A 25 -0.72 -8.73 -6.47
C VAL A 25 -2.23 -8.62 -6.25
N GLN A 26 -2.68 -7.58 -5.54
CA GLN A 26 -4.11 -7.37 -5.32
C GLN A 26 -4.85 -7.11 -6.63
N TYR A 27 -4.29 -6.25 -7.50
CA TYR A 27 -4.87 -5.94 -8.80
C TYR A 27 -5.11 -7.19 -9.65
N TYR A 28 -4.12 -8.09 -9.74
CA TYR A 28 -4.28 -9.37 -10.45
C TYR A 28 -5.26 -10.33 -9.77
N GLY A 29 -5.48 -10.19 -8.45
CA GLY A 29 -6.52 -10.90 -7.72
C GLY A 29 -7.94 -10.37 -7.96
N ASN A 30 -8.12 -9.40 -8.86
CA ASN A 30 -9.36 -8.61 -9.01
C ASN A 30 -9.76 -7.84 -7.73
N GLU A 31 -8.84 -7.70 -6.79
CA GLU A 31 -9.02 -6.93 -5.56
C GLU A 31 -8.25 -5.61 -5.62
N GLY A 32 -8.70 -4.64 -4.84
CA GLY A 32 -8.00 -3.37 -4.67
C GLY A 32 -7.04 -3.42 -3.49
N MET A 33 -5.85 -2.82 -3.59
CA MET A 33 -5.07 -2.60 -2.39
C MET A 33 -5.79 -1.59 -1.51
N THR A 34 -5.99 -1.92 -0.24
CA THR A 34 -6.52 -1.03 0.79
C THR A 34 -5.52 -0.86 1.92
N ASN A 35 -5.70 0.17 2.76
CA ASN A 35 -4.90 0.36 3.96
C ASN A 35 -4.89 -0.91 4.85
N ALA A 36 -6.06 -1.54 5.01
CA ALA A 36 -6.20 -2.77 5.80
C ALA A 36 -5.35 -3.91 5.23
N SER A 37 -5.43 -4.17 3.92
CA SER A 37 -4.65 -5.23 3.27
C SER A 37 -3.14 -5.00 3.38
N LEU A 38 -2.68 -3.76 3.16
CA LEU A 38 -1.27 -3.41 3.25
C LEU A 38 -0.74 -3.53 4.68
N ARG A 39 -1.55 -3.13 5.66
CA ARG A 39 -1.23 -3.27 7.08
C ARG A 39 -1.10 -4.74 7.48
N GLN A 40 -2.02 -5.60 7.03
CA GLN A 40 -1.95 -7.04 7.24
C GLN A 40 -0.69 -7.64 6.62
N ARG A 41 -0.31 -7.22 5.41
CA ARG A 41 0.94 -7.65 4.75
C ARG A 41 2.18 -7.33 5.59
N PHE A 42 2.23 -6.16 6.22
CA PHE A 42 3.35 -5.77 7.08
C PHE A 42 3.25 -6.33 8.52
N GLY A 43 2.18 -7.05 8.86
CA GLY A 43 1.97 -7.57 10.21
C GLY A 43 1.75 -6.47 11.27
N MET A 44 1.20 -5.33 10.86
CA MET A 44 1.07 -4.14 11.72
C MET A 44 -0.28 -4.09 12.46
N HIS A 45 -0.25 -3.60 13.70
CA HIS A 45 -1.46 -3.49 14.52
C HIS A 45 -2.35 -2.32 14.06
N ASP A 46 -3.66 -2.36 14.33
CA ASP A 46 -4.60 -1.28 14.00
C ASP A 46 -4.16 0.12 14.48
N LYS A 47 -3.46 0.19 15.62
CA LYS A 47 -2.90 1.43 16.16
C LYS A 47 -1.88 2.09 15.23
N GLN A 48 -1.32 1.34 14.29
CA GLN A 48 -0.32 1.79 13.32
C GLN A 48 -0.93 2.08 11.94
N ALA A 49 -2.27 2.11 11.81
CA ALA A 49 -2.94 2.45 10.55
C ALA A 49 -2.49 3.81 9.98
N SER A 50 -2.18 4.78 10.84
CA SER A 50 -1.66 6.09 10.44
C SER A 50 -0.29 6.01 9.75
N GLN A 51 0.57 5.07 10.17
CA GLN A 51 1.89 4.86 9.57
C GLN A 51 1.77 4.26 8.17
N ILE A 52 0.82 3.32 7.99
CA ILE A 52 0.49 2.77 6.68
C ILE A 52 -0.14 3.84 5.77
N SER A 53 -1.03 4.69 6.29
CA SER A 53 -1.60 5.80 5.51
C SER A 53 -0.52 6.75 5.00
N ARG A 54 0.49 7.06 5.83
CA ARG A 54 1.64 7.85 5.40
C ARG A 54 2.41 7.14 4.29
N LEU A 55 2.73 5.86 4.46
CA LEU A 55 3.43 5.08 3.43
C LEU A 55 2.70 5.05 2.10
N ILE A 56 1.38 4.88 2.10
CA ILE A 56 0.57 4.91 0.88
C ILE A 56 0.71 6.26 0.20
N ARG A 57 0.68 7.36 0.96
CA ARG A 57 0.86 8.71 0.40
C ARG A 57 2.24 8.91 -0.20
N GLU A 58 3.29 8.41 0.46
CA GLU A 58 4.67 8.41 -0.08
C GLU A 58 4.77 7.59 -1.37
N ALA A 59 4.07 6.44 -1.45
CA ALA A 59 4.06 5.61 -2.65
C ALA A 59 3.28 6.24 -3.82
N ILE A 60 2.24 7.03 -3.52
CA ILE A 60 1.53 7.86 -4.51
C ILE A 60 2.44 8.98 -5.00
N ASP A 61 3.10 9.70 -4.09
CA ASP A 61 4.03 10.80 -4.40
C ASP A 61 5.22 10.32 -5.24
N ALA A 62 5.75 9.14 -4.92
CA ALA A 62 6.77 8.44 -5.71
C ALA A 62 6.26 7.89 -7.05
N GLY A 63 4.98 8.08 -7.40
CA GLY A 63 4.38 7.63 -8.66
C GLY A 63 4.32 6.11 -8.82
N ARG A 64 4.35 5.35 -7.72
CA ARG A 64 4.30 3.88 -7.75
C ARG A 64 2.87 3.33 -7.74
N ILE A 65 1.95 4.03 -7.09
CA ILE A 65 0.54 3.64 -7.01
C ILE A 65 -0.35 4.85 -7.23
N LYS A 66 -1.63 4.61 -7.52
CA LYS A 66 -2.65 5.65 -7.65
C LYS A 66 -3.95 5.23 -6.96
N SER A 67 -4.72 6.21 -6.51
CA SER A 67 -6.08 5.98 -6.01
C SER A 67 -7.01 5.66 -7.18
N LYS A 68 -7.83 4.62 -7.05
CA LYS A 68 -8.83 4.24 -8.07
C LYS A 68 -9.91 5.32 -8.24
N ASP A 69 -10.30 5.94 -7.13
CA ASP A 69 -11.37 6.94 -7.10
C ASP A 69 -10.94 8.12 -6.23
N PRO A 70 -10.41 9.19 -6.83
CA PRO A 70 -10.00 10.39 -6.11
C PRO A 70 -11.18 11.22 -5.58
N ASP A 71 -12.37 11.07 -6.17
CA ASP A 71 -13.59 11.81 -5.81
C ASP A 71 -14.45 11.11 -4.74
N ASN A 72 -14.05 9.90 -4.32
CA ASN A 72 -14.80 9.18 -3.31
C ASN A 72 -14.68 9.85 -1.94
N GLU A 73 -15.72 10.58 -1.53
CA GLU A 73 -15.83 11.20 -0.20
C GLU A 73 -15.73 10.18 0.94
N SER A 74 -16.05 8.91 0.66
CA SER A 74 -15.96 7.82 1.62
C SER A 74 -14.56 7.22 1.70
N ARG A 75 -13.66 7.85 2.47
CA ARG A 75 -12.30 7.38 2.82
C ARG A 75 -12.21 5.96 3.42
N LYS A 76 -13.34 5.34 3.74
CA LYS A 76 -13.43 4.04 4.42
C LYS A 76 -13.04 2.87 3.52
N PHE A 77 -13.16 3.01 2.20
CA PHE A 77 -12.87 1.96 1.22
C PHE A 77 -12.01 2.46 0.05
N THR A 78 -11.06 3.36 0.32
CA THR A 78 -10.15 3.81 -0.73
C THR A 78 -9.32 2.65 -1.24
N ILE A 79 -9.51 2.35 -2.53
CA ILE A 79 -8.77 1.34 -3.28
C ILE A 79 -7.62 2.02 -4.02
N TYR A 80 -6.46 1.39 -3.96
CA TYR A 80 -5.26 1.81 -4.65
C TYR A 80 -4.84 0.74 -5.65
N TRP A 81 -4.40 1.20 -6.83
CA TRP A 81 -3.93 0.37 -7.93
C TRP A 81 -2.49 0.74 -8.29
N PRO A 82 -1.76 -0.16 -8.96
CA PRO A 82 -0.48 0.17 -9.58
C PRO A 82 -0.61 1.40 -10.49
N TYR A 83 0.43 2.22 -10.59
CA TYR A 83 0.39 3.46 -11.38
C TYR A 83 -0.05 3.25 -12.85
N TRP A 84 0.33 2.11 -13.45
CA TRP A 84 0.04 1.74 -14.83
C TRP A 84 -1.31 1.03 -15.03
N ALA A 85 -1.94 0.57 -13.95
CA ALA A 85 -3.19 -0.18 -14.03
C ALA A 85 -4.33 0.78 -14.38
N MET A 86 -5.01 0.56 -15.52
CA MET A 86 -6.11 1.43 -15.97
C MET A 86 -7.38 1.19 -15.18
#